data_AF-A0AAW2I099-F1
#
_entry.id   AF-A0AAW2I099-F1
#
_cell.length_a   1.000
_cell.length_b   1.000
_cell.length_c   1.000
_cell.angle_alpha   90.00
_cell.angle_beta   90.00
_cell.angle_gamma   90.00
#
_symmetry.space_group_name_H-M   'P 1'
#
loop_
_entity.id
_entity.type
_entity.pdbx_description
1 polymer ?
#
loop_
_entity_poly.entity_id
_entity_poly.type
_entity_poly.pdbx_seq_one_letter_code
_entity_poly.pdbx_strand_id
1 'polypeptide(L)'
;MDESEGQVVNFERICRLCLHEKRTLTDIFEPTSDNNNYSIDQKIMACATIDLSKGDGLPSRICVKCLTSVNAAFDFRVQCENADKTLHILHDLLNSETDKIKPGKDVSATESTVEEIEETEKVIDKVSQLCGFWVHFS
;
A
#
# COMPACT_ATOMS: atom_id res chain seq x y z
N MET A 1 -52.41 -12.92 16.13
CA MET A 1 -52.28 -12.41 14.76
C MET A 1 -50.98 -11.66 14.74
N ASP A 2 -50.00 -12.34 14.17
CA ASP A 2 -48.61 -11.95 14.02
C ASP A 2 -48.51 -11.13 12.74
N GLU A 3 -47.86 -9.98 12.79
CA GLU A 3 -47.36 -9.21 11.65
C GLU A 3 -46.48 -8.08 12.22
N SER A 4 -45.31 -8.45 12.74
CA SER A 4 -44.22 -7.49 12.86
C SER A 4 -43.66 -7.26 11.46
N GLU A 5 -44.13 -6.20 10.78
CA GLU A 5 -43.60 -5.77 9.49
C GLU A 5 -42.10 -5.46 9.62
N GLY A 6 -41.27 -6.42 9.23
CA GLY A 6 -39.83 -6.24 9.15
C GLY A 6 -39.49 -5.31 8.00
N GLN A 7 -38.97 -4.13 8.32
CA GLN A 7 -38.49 -3.18 7.32
C GLN A 7 -37.34 -3.81 6.52
N VAL A 8 -37.56 -4.07 5.23
CA VAL A 8 -36.53 -4.59 4.31
C VAL A 8 -35.58 -3.46 3.95
N VAL A 9 -34.32 -3.55 4.40
CA VAL A 9 -33.30 -2.56 4.07
C VAL A 9 -32.82 -2.78 2.64
N ASN A 10 -32.97 -1.78 1.77
CA ASN A 10 -32.46 -1.84 0.41
C ASN A 10 -30.94 -1.54 0.38
N PHE A 11 -30.13 -2.59 0.27
CA PHE A 11 -28.67 -2.48 0.23
C PHE A 11 -28.10 -1.95 -1.10
N GLU A 12 -28.89 -1.82 -2.17
CA GLU A 12 -28.40 -1.31 -3.46
C GLU A 12 -27.96 0.16 -3.39
N ARG A 13 -28.48 0.92 -2.41
CA ARG A 13 -28.17 2.34 -2.24
C ARG A 13 -27.24 2.61 -1.07
N ILE A 14 -26.79 1.59 -0.36
CA ILE A 14 -25.95 1.72 0.84
C ILE A 14 -24.49 1.41 0.50
N CYS A 15 -23.59 2.29 0.90
CA CYS A 15 -22.15 2.03 0.80
C CYS A 15 -21.72 0.98 1.85
N ARG A 16 -21.03 -0.08 1.42
CA ARG A 16 -20.51 -1.16 2.28
C ARG A 16 -19.61 -0.67 3.41
N LEU A 17 -18.78 0.34 3.15
CA LEU A 17 -17.76 0.79 4.10
C LEU A 17 -18.26 1.85 5.08
N CYS A 18 -19.14 2.75 4.65
CA CYS A 18 -19.61 3.84 5.51
C CYS A 18 -21.08 3.73 5.90
N LEU A 19 -21.83 2.76 5.38
CA LEU A 19 -23.26 2.52 5.67
C LEU A 19 -24.20 3.69 5.35
N HIS A 20 -23.76 4.67 4.56
CA HIS A 20 -24.59 5.78 4.15
C HIS A 20 -25.25 5.51 2.80
N GLU A 21 -26.48 6.03 2.64
CA GLU A 21 -27.14 6.07 1.34
C GLU A 21 -26.40 7.03 0.38
N LYS A 22 -26.19 6.58 -0.87
CA LYS A 22 -25.45 7.34 -1.89
C LYS A 22 -26.13 7.23 -3.24
N ARG A 23 -26.02 8.29 -4.03
CA ARG A 23 -26.56 8.35 -5.40
C ARG A 23 -25.70 7.58 -6.40
N THR A 24 -24.39 7.55 -6.17
CA THR A 24 -23.41 6.93 -7.06
C THR A 24 -22.61 5.91 -6.27
N LEU A 25 -22.65 4.68 -6.75
CA LEU A 25 -22.11 3.50 -6.09
C LEU A 25 -21.54 2.57 -7.15
N THR A 26 -20.31 2.13 -6.95
CA THR A 26 -19.60 1.18 -7.80
C THR A 26 -19.70 -0.21 -7.19
N ASP A 27 -19.84 -1.26 -8.00
CA ASP A 27 -19.80 -2.63 -7.51
C ASP A 27 -18.38 -2.99 -7.05
N ILE A 28 -18.25 -3.56 -5.86
CA ILE A 28 -16.98 -3.90 -5.22
C ILE A 28 -16.29 -5.07 -5.94
N PHE A 29 -17.06 -5.94 -6.59
CA PHE A 29 -16.57 -7.17 -7.23
C PHE A 29 -16.53 -7.07 -8.75
N GLU A 30 -16.72 -5.86 -9.30
CA GLU A 30 -16.61 -5.63 -10.73
C GLU A 30 -15.13 -5.65 -11.15
N PRO A 31 -14.77 -6.33 -12.26
CA PRO A 31 -13.41 -6.32 -12.77
C PRO A 31 -12.97 -4.90 -13.11
N THR A 32 -11.84 -4.46 -12.56
CA THR A 32 -11.27 -3.15 -12.92
C THR A 32 -10.50 -3.29 -14.24
N SER A 33 -10.68 -2.33 -15.15
CA SER A 33 -9.83 -2.20 -16.34
C SER A 33 -8.44 -1.61 -16.03
N ASP A 34 -8.18 -1.31 -14.76
CA ASP A 34 -7.02 -0.56 -14.31
C ASP A 34 -5.75 -1.42 -14.39
N ASN A 35 -4.64 -0.80 -14.78
CA ASN A 35 -3.33 -1.47 -14.93
C ASN A 35 -2.75 -2.02 -13.60
N ASN A 36 -3.38 -1.75 -12.46
CA ASN A 36 -2.83 -2.06 -11.14
C ASN A 36 -3.09 -3.50 -10.69
N ASN A 37 -3.67 -4.37 -11.53
CA ASN A 37 -3.88 -5.82 -11.28
C ASN A 37 -4.70 -6.20 -10.02
N TYR A 38 -5.17 -5.23 -9.22
CA TYR A 38 -5.95 -5.45 -8.00
C TYR A 38 -7.38 -4.93 -8.12
N SER A 39 -8.34 -5.78 -7.81
CA SER A 39 -9.76 -5.40 -7.73
C SER A 39 -10.08 -4.60 -6.47
N ILE A 40 -11.25 -3.95 -6.43
CA ILE A 40 -11.66 -3.09 -5.31
C ILE A 40 -11.72 -3.89 -4.00
N ASP A 41 -12.30 -5.09 -4.01
CA ASP A 41 -12.34 -5.98 -2.85
C ASP A 41 -10.94 -6.33 -2.33
N GLN A 42 -9.99 -6.65 -3.23
CA GLN A 42 -8.61 -6.94 -2.86
C GLN A 42 -7.94 -5.74 -2.21
N LYS A 43 -8.12 -4.53 -2.75
CA LYS A 43 -7.57 -3.31 -2.14
C LYS A 43 -8.15 -3.06 -0.76
N ILE A 44 -9.45 -3.26 -0.57
CA ILE A 44 -10.12 -3.10 0.73
C ILE A 44 -9.56 -4.09 1.75
N MET A 45 -9.56 -5.39 1.43
CA MET A 45 -9.09 -6.44 2.35
C MET A 45 -7.61 -6.31 2.68
N ALA A 46 -6.81 -5.73 1.78
CA ALA A 46 -5.41 -5.48 2.05
C ALA A 46 -5.16 -4.27 2.98
N CYS A 47 -6.11 -3.33 3.09
CA CYS A 47 -5.99 -2.12 3.91
C CYS A 47 -6.83 -2.13 5.18
N ALA A 48 -7.83 -3.01 5.27
CA ALA A 48 -8.75 -3.11 6.38
C ALA A 48 -8.94 -4.57 6.79
N THR A 49 -9.09 -4.82 8.09
CA THR A 49 -9.32 -6.16 8.64
C THR A 49 -10.81 -6.54 8.52
N ILE A 50 -11.29 -6.65 7.28
CA ILE A 50 -12.64 -7.12 6.95
C ILE A 50 -12.56 -8.17 5.84
N ASP A 51 -13.45 -9.15 5.88
CA ASP A 51 -13.60 -10.13 4.82
C ASP A 51 -14.77 -9.75 3.91
N LEU A 52 -14.49 -9.65 2.61
CA LEU A 52 -15.50 -9.38 1.59
C LEU A 52 -15.73 -10.64 0.77
N SER A 53 -16.98 -11.07 0.68
CA SER A 53 -17.38 -12.22 -0.11
C SER A 53 -18.61 -11.90 -0.92
N LYS A 54 -18.57 -12.20 -2.22
CA LYS A 54 -19.72 -12.00 -3.09
C LYS A 54 -20.88 -12.88 -2.61
N GLY A 55 -22.03 -12.26 -2.31
CA GLY A 55 -23.21 -12.97 -1.84
C GLY A 55 -23.26 -13.20 -0.31
N ASP A 56 -22.46 -12.47 0.47
CA ASP A 56 -22.50 -12.49 1.95
C ASP A 56 -23.79 -11.91 2.57
N GLY A 57 -24.74 -11.47 1.74
CA GLY A 57 -26.00 -10.88 2.18
C GLY A 57 -25.89 -9.42 2.64
N LEU A 58 -24.77 -8.75 2.36
CA LEU A 58 -24.49 -7.38 2.80
C LEU A 58 -24.29 -6.46 1.57
N PRO A 59 -24.20 -5.12 1.74
CA PRO A 59 -24.05 -4.22 0.59
C PRO A 59 -22.83 -4.55 -0.28
N SER A 60 -23.04 -4.79 -1.57
CA SER A 60 -21.96 -5.11 -2.52
C SER A 60 -21.37 -3.88 -3.22
N ARG A 61 -21.70 -2.66 -2.76
CA ARG A 61 -21.31 -1.42 -3.43
C ARG A 61 -20.53 -0.45 -2.56
N ILE A 62 -19.64 0.31 -3.19
CA ILE A 62 -18.81 1.33 -2.55
C ILE A 62 -19.09 2.71 -3.14
N CYS A 63 -19.08 3.73 -2.29
CA CYS A 63 -19.23 5.12 -2.75
C CYS A 63 -17.90 5.75 -3.14
N VAL A 64 -17.95 6.77 -4.00
CA VAL A 64 -16.76 7.48 -4.51
C VAL A 64 -15.79 7.89 -3.40
N LYS A 65 -16.29 8.48 -2.31
CA LYS A 65 -15.42 8.91 -1.19
C LYS A 65 -14.65 7.74 -0.57
N CYS A 66 -15.34 6.63 -0.30
CA CYS A 66 -14.72 5.45 0.27
C CYS A 66 -13.74 4.79 -0.72
N LEU A 67 -14.08 4.75 -2.02
CA LEU A 67 -13.20 4.22 -3.06
C LEU A 67 -11.91 5.05 -3.15
N THR A 68 -12.00 6.38 -3.14
CA THR A 68 -10.83 7.27 -3.10
C THR A 68 -9.96 6.98 -1.89
N SER A 69 -10.55 6.85 -0.69
CA SER A 69 -9.80 6.53 0.52
C SER A 69 -9.13 5.15 0.46
N VAL A 70 -9.81 4.14 -0.08
CA VAL A 70 -9.25 2.79 -0.27
C VAL A 70 -8.06 2.81 -1.22
N ASN A 71 -8.19 3.49 -2.36
CA ASN A 71 -7.08 3.61 -3.31
C ASN A 71 -5.87 4.31 -2.67
N ALA A 72 -6.09 5.46 -2.01
CA ALA A 72 -5.01 6.17 -1.33
C ALA A 72 -4.33 5.33 -0.23
N ALA A 73 -5.12 4.59 0.57
CA ALA A 73 -4.59 3.69 1.59
C ALA A 73 -3.79 2.53 0.98
N PHE A 74 -4.27 1.98 -0.13
CA PHE A 74 -3.61 0.89 -0.83
C PHE A 74 -2.27 1.34 -1.43
N ASP A 75 -2.25 2.49 -2.09
CA ASP A 75 -1.04 3.05 -2.68
C ASP A 75 0.00 3.36 -1.58
N PHE A 76 -0.45 3.92 -0.46
CA PHE A 76 0.42 4.15 0.71
C PHE A 76 0.97 2.83 1.29
N ARG A 77 0.14 1.80 1.41
CA ARG A 77 0.59 0.47 1.85
C ARG A 77 1.68 -0.07 0.91
N VAL A 78 1.45 -0.06 -0.41
CA VAL A 78 2.43 -0.53 -1.40
C VAL A 78 3.72 0.27 -1.31
N GLN A 79 3.63 1.60 -1.14
CA GLN A 79 4.79 2.46 -0.93
C GLN A 79 5.60 2.02 0.31
N CYS A 80 4.94 1.80 1.45
CA CYS A 80 5.61 1.33 2.66
C CYS A 80 6.25 -0.05 2.48
N GLU A 81 5.53 -1.01 1.89
CA GLU A 81 6.07 -2.36 1.63
C GLU A 81 7.30 -2.32 0.72
N ASN A 82 7.31 -1.46 -0.29
CA ASN A 82 8.45 -1.31 -1.19
C ASN A 82 9.64 -0.61 -0.51
N ALA A 83 9.37 0.44 0.27
CA ALA A 83 10.41 1.10 1.05
C ALA A 83 11.07 0.13 2.02
N ASP A 84 10.27 -0.64 2.77
CA ASP A 84 10.76 -1.62 3.73
C ASP A 84 11.62 -2.71 3.06
N LYS A 85 11.15 -3.31 1.96
CA LYS A 85 11.94 -4.28 1.17
C LYS A 85 13.27 -3.69 0.71
N THR A 86 13.24 -2.45 0.21
CA THR A 86 14.44 -1.79 -0.31
C THR A 86 15.45 -1.51 0.80
N LEU A 87 14.98 -1.06 1.96
CA LEU A 87 15.83 -0.84 3.13
C LEU A 87 16.50 -2.13 3.62
N HIS A 88 15.77 -3.24 3.65
CA HIS A 88 16.35 -4.53 4.01
C HIS A 88 17.43 -4.99 3.02
N ILE A 89 17.19 -4.83 1.71
CA ILE A 89 18.20 -5.14 0.69
C ILE A 89 19.46 -4.30 0.87
N LEU A 90 19.31 -2.99 1.13
CA LEU A 90 20.45 -2.10 1.36
C LEU A 90 21.22 -2.48 2.63
N HIS A 91 20.51 -2.77 3.72
CA HIS A 91 21.11 -3.20 4.97
C HIS A 91 21.96 -4.47 4.78
N ASP A 92 21.46 -5.45 4.02
CA ASP A 92 22.17 -6.69 3.74
C ASP A 92 23.42 -6.47 2.88
N LEU A 93 23.34 -5.57 1.88
CA LEU A 93 24.49 -5.21 1.04
C LEU A 93 25.60 -4.54 1.85
N LEU A 94 25.26 -3.56 2.69
CA LEU A 94 26.23 -2.83 3.51
C LEU A 94 26.93 -3.75 4.53
N ASN A 95 26.19 -4.65 5.17
CA ASN A 95 26.78 -5.58 6.14
C ASN A 95 27.70 -6.62 5.47
N SER A 96 27.43 -7.02 4.22
CA SER A 96 28.28 -7.96 3.48
C SER A 96 29.67 -7.41 3.14
N GLU A 97 29.86 -6.09 3.15
CA GLU A 97 31.16 -5.44 2.92
C GLU A 97 32.00 -5.33 4.19
N THR A 98 31.36 -5.26 5.36
CA THR A 98 32.05 -5.12 6.66
C THR A 98 32.81 -6.39 7.10
N ASP A 99 32.44 -7.57 6.62
CA ASP A 99 33.15 -8.83 6.91
C ASP A 99 34.52 -8.96 6.21
N LYS A 100 34.88 -8.03 5.31
CA LYS A 100 36.19 -8.00 4.64
C LYS A 100 37.25 -7.17 5.36
N ILE A 101 36.89 -6.42 6.41
CA ILE A 101 37.85 -5.62 7.19
C ILE A 101 38.26 -6.40 8.44
N LYS A 102 39.41 -7.08 8.37
CA LYS A 102 40.05 -7.66 9.56
C LYS A 102 40.40 -6.52 10.54
N PRO A 103 40.05 -6.62 11.84
CA PRO A 103 40.42 -5.59 12.81
C PRO A 103 41.93 -5.67 13.07
N GLY A 104 42.67 -4.65 12.65
CA GLY A 104 44.08 -4.53 13.00
C GLY A 104 44.92 -3.63 12.09
N LYS A 105 44.65 -2.32 12.07
CA LYS A 105 45.67 -1.25 12.05
C LYS A 105 45.05 0.14 12.19
N ASP A 106 45.52 0.83 13.22
CA ASP A 106 45.45 2.25 13.57
C ASP A 106 44.81 3.21 12.55
N VAL A 107 43.67 3.81 12.91
CA VAL A 107 42.99 4.84 12.09
C VAL A 107 43.53 6.22 12.46
N SER A 108 44.47 6.72 11.65
CA SER A 108 44.73 8.15 11.52
C SER A 108 43.81 8.71 10.44
N ALA A 109 43.07 9.77 10.75
CA ALA A 109 42.10 10.40 9.87
C ALA A 109 42.71 10.78 8.51
N THR A 110 42.14 10.26 7.42
CA THR A 110 42.45 10.68 6.04
C THR A 110 41.22 10.60 5.15
N GLU A 111 41.27 11.31 4.02
CA GLU A 111 40.27 11.57 2.96
C GLU A 111 39.34 10.42 2.51
N SER A 112 39.61 9.17 2.88
CA SER A 112 38.76 8.00 2.58
C SER A 112 37.30 8.15 3.01
N THR A 113 37.00 8.92 4.08
CA THR A 113 35.62 9.07 4.53
C THR A 113 34.77 9.97 3.61
N VAL A 114 35.37 10.82 2.77
CA VAL A 114 34.63 11.74 1.91
C VAL A 114 34.08 11.03 0.68
N GLU A 115 34.86 10.14 0.09
CA GLU A 115 34.44 9.33 -1.07
C GLU A 115 33.33 8.34 -0.69
N GLU A 116 33.43 7.69 0.49
CA GLU A 116 32.37 6.81 1.02
C GLU A 116 31.06 7.56 1.30
N ILE A 117 31.12 8.82 1.75
CA ILE A 117 29.92 9.65 1.97
C ILE A 117 29.27 10.05 0.63
N GLU A 118 30.05 10.48 -0.37
CA GLU A 118 29.49 10.80 -1.69
C GLU A 118 28.86 9.58 -2.38
N GLU A 119 29.46 8.40 -2.22
CA GLU A 119 28.97 7.18 -2.84
C GLU A 119 27.69 6.67 -2.16
N THR A 120 27.59 6.79 -0.84
CA THR A 120 26.37 6.48 -0.10
C THR A 120 25.22 7.46 -0.40
N GLU A 121 25.49 8.77 -0.55
CA GLU A 121 24.48 9.75 -0.98
C GLU A 121 23.92 9.44 -2.39
N LYS A 122 24.78 9.01 -3.32
CA LYS A 122 24.34 8.56 -4.67
C LYS A 122 23.46 7.31 -4.62
N VAL A 123 23.73 6.39 -3.70
CA VAL A 123 22.88 5.20 -3.48
C VAL A 123 21.53 5.60 -2.92
N ILE A 124 21.49 6.50 -1.94
CA ILE A 124 20.24 7.00 -1.34
C ILE A 124 19.38 7.72 -2.38
N ASP A 125 19.97 8.58 -3.22
CA ASP A 125 19.23 9.28 -4.27
C ASP A 125 18.65 8.31 -5.31
N LYS A 126 19.41 7.28 -5.70
CA LYS A 126 18.95 6.25 -6.64
C LYS A 126 17.82 5.39 -6.05
N VAL A 127 17.87 5.10 -4.75
CA VAL A 127 16.81 4.41 -4.01
C VAL A 127 15.56 5.27 -3.93
N SER A 128 15.72 6.56 -3.62
CA SER A 128 14.62 7.53 -3.59
C SER A 128 13.93 7.64 -4.95
N GLN A 129 14.68 7.62 -6.06
CA GLN A 129 14.13 7.64 -7.41
C GLN A 129 13.39 6.36 -7.79
N LEU A 130 13.89 5.18 -7.39
CA LEU A 130 13.18 3.90 -7.59
C LEU A 130 11.87 3.84 -6.81
N CYS A 131 11.85 4.37 -5.58
CA CYS A 131 10.64 4.50 -4.77
C CYS A 131 9.71 5.61 -5.31
N GLY A 132 10.26 6.69 -5.88
CA GLY A 132 9.56 7.87 -6.38
C GLY A 132 8.94 7.72 -7.77
N PHE A 133 9.43 6.81 -8.60
CA PHE A 133 8.88 6.58 -9.95
C PHE A 133 7.43 6.09 -9.94
N TRP A 134 6.96 5.53 -8.82
CA TRP A 134 5.59 5.05 -8.64
C TRP A 134 4.58 6.16 -8.34
N VAL A 135 5.00 7.28 -7.73
CA VAL A 135 4.08 8.35 -7.28
C VAL A 135 3.60 9.25 -8.44
N HIS A 136 4.26 9.17 -9.61
CA HIS A 136 3.99 10.03 -10.78
C HIS A 136 3.25 9.33 -11.93
N PHE A 137 2.90 8.04 -11.80
CA PHE A 137 2.27 7.25 -12.88
C PHE A 137 0.98 6.50 -12.47
N SER A 138 0.34 6.91 -11.36
CA SER A 138 -1.02 6.49 -10.99
C SER A 138 -2.03 7.62 -11.19
#